data_AF-A0A3M1QPX4-F1
#
_entry.id   AF-A0A3M1QPX4-F1
#
_cell.length_a   1.000
_cell.length_b   1.000
_cell.length_c   1.000
_cell.angle_alpha   90.00
_cell.angle_beta   90.00
_cell.angle_gamma   90.00
#
_symmetry.space_group_name_H-M   'P 1'
#
loop_
_entity.id
_entity.type
_entity.pdbx_description
1 polymer ?
#
loop_
_entity_poly.entity_id
_entity_poly.type
_entity_poly.pdbx_seq_one_letter_code
_entity_poly.pdbx_strand_id
1 'polypeptide(L)'
;MARCRASVRSSFPHSPRPQRSAQRTHEEESPMVKVHLPDGSTKELSNGATAADVIREIGPGLAKRAIAAKVNGRIVDLNTPLEGEVELVAIKPEDEDGLYVTRHSCAHVMAEAICSLWPQTKLVYGPPVENGFYYDIDLDHSLTPEDFEAIEKKMAEIIAED
;
A
#
# COMPACT_ATOMS: atom_id res chain seq x y z
N MET A 1 25.00 34.58 -60.33
CA MET A 1 23.75 34.77 -61.09
C MET A 1 23.22 33.41 -61.54
N ALA A 2 21.90 33.32 -61.73
CA ALA A 2 21.12 32.22 -62.30
C ALA A 2 20.65 31.09 -61.36
N ARG A 3 19.38 31.24 -60.94
CA ARG A 3 18.46 30.20 -60.46
C ARG A 3 18.22 29.16 -61.55
N CYS A 4 17.88 27.92 -61.19
CA CYS A 4 16.93 27.15 -62.00
C CYS A 4 16.18 26.08 -61.19
N ARG A 5 14.84 26.09 -61.34
CA ARG A 5 13.86 25.11 -60.85
C ARG A 5 13.75 23.95 -61.84
N ALA A 6 13.42 22.76 -61.35
CA ALA A 6 12.52 21.74 -61.95
C ALA A 6 12.44 20.58 -60.95
N SER A 7 11.31 20.14 -60.36
CA SER A 7 9.99 19.77 -60.89
C SER A 7 10.05 18.79 -62.05
N VAL A 8 10.16 17.49 -61.74
CA VAL A 8 9.67 16.41 -62.61
C VAL A 8 8.96 15.37 -61.75
N ARG A 9 7.65 15.25 -61.99
CA ARG A 9 6.83 14.11 -61.57
C ARG A 9 7.20 12.92 -62.47
N SER A 10 7.43 11.76 -61.88
CA SER A 10 7.44 10.49 -62.62
C SER A 10 6.46 9.51 -61.98
N SER A 11 5.34 9.34 -62.65
CA SER A 11 4.41 8.24 -62.45
C SER A 11 5.11 6.92 -62.76
N PHE A 12 5.07 5.95 -61.84
CA PHE A 12 5.44 4.56 -62.11
C PHE A 12 4.31 3.61 -61.66
N PRO A 13 4.04 2.53 -62.42
CA PRO A 13 2.84 1.72 -62.29
C PRO A 13 2.94 0.59 -61.24
N HIS A 14 1.77 0.05 -60.93
CA HIS A 14 1.46 -1.01 -59.97
C HIS A 14 2.34 -2.27 -60.07
N SER A 15 2.72 -2.82 -58.92
CA SER A 15 3.13 -4.23 -58.76
C SER A 15 2.43 -4.86 -57.55
N PRO A 16 2.17 -6.18 -57.57
CA PRO A 16 1.15 -6.83 -56.75
C PRO A 16 1.61 -7.15 -55.32
N ARG A 17 0.62 -7.30 -54.43
CA ARG A 17 0.77 -7.59 -53.00
C ARG A 17 1.62 -8.84 -52.72
N PRO A 18 2.56 -8.79 -51.76
CA PRO A 18 2.94 -9.97 -51.02
C PRO A 18 1.89 -10.26 -49.93
N GLN A 19 1.26 -11.44 -49.99
CA GLN A 19 0.57 -12.04 -48.86
C GLN A 19 1.62 -12.74 -47.98
N ARG A 20 1.82 -12.26 -46.75
CA ARG A 20 2.42 -12.93 -45.57
C ARG A 20 2.56 -11.84 -44.50
N SER A 21 2.23 -12.02 -43.24
CA SER A 21 2.06 -13.23 -42.45
C SER A 21 1.29 -12.87 -41.19
N ALA A 22 0.60 -13.86 -40.67
CA ALA A 22 -0.13 -13.87 -39.41
C ALA A 22 0.61 -13.18 -38.25
N GLN A 23 -0.22 -12.57 -37.39
CA GLN A 23 -0.05 -12.48 -35.94
C GLN A 23 1.16 -11.70 -35.42
N ARG A 24 0.85 -10.54 -34.84
CA ARG A 24 0.99 -10.36 -33.39
C ARG A 24 -0.01 -9.30 -32.98
N THR A 25 -1.23 -9.74 -32.64
CA THR A 25 -1.93 -9.09 -31.55
C THR A 25 -0.98 -9.27 -30.37
N HIS A 26 -0.20 -8.25 -30.04
CA HIS A 26 0.12 -8.06 -28.65
C HIS A 26 -1.23 -7.71 -28.03
N GLU A 27 -2.02 -8.74 -27.70
CA GLU A 27 -2.89 -8.67 -26.54
C GLU A 27 -1.93 -8.21 -25.44
N GLU A 28 -2.02 -6.94 -25.09
CA GLU A 28 -1.63 -6.51 -23.77
C GLU A 28 -2.48 -7.37 -22.84
N GLU A 29 -1.98 -8.55 -22.48
CA GLU A 29 -2.39 -9.25 -21.28
C GLU A 29 -2.16 -8.25 -20.17
N SER A 30 -3.21 -7.52 -19.79
CA SER A 30 -3.28 -6.83 -18.52
C SER A 30 -2.71 -7.80 -17.50
N PRO A 31 -1.57 -7.51 -16.85
CA PRO A 31 -1.02 -8.45 -15.89
C PRO A 31 -2.10 -8.63 -14.83
N MET A 32 -2.68 -9.83 -14.75
CA MET A 32 -3.74 -10.10 -13.78
C MET A 32 -3.07 -10.70 -12.55
N VAL A 33 -3.39 -10.13 -11.39
CA VAL A 33 -2.97 -10.65 -10.09
C VAL A 33 -3.92 -11.77 -9.72
N LYS A 34 -3.37 -12.95 -9.45
CA LYS A 34 -4.12 -14.09 -8.91
C LYS A 34 -3.99 -14.09 -7.40
N VAL A 35 -5.10 -13.93 -6.71
CA VAL A 35 -5.14 -13.89 -5.26
C VAL A 35 -5.86 -15.11 -4.72
N HIS A 36 -5.14 -15.93 -3.97
CA HIS A 36 -5.68 -17.09 -3.28
C HIS A 36 -6.13 -16.70 -1.88
N LEU A 37 -7.36 -17.09 -1.56
CA LEU A 37 -7.99 -16.80 -0.30
C LEU A 37 -8.01 -18.06 0.59
N PRO A 38 -8.05 -17.89 1.93
CA PRO A 38 -8.05 -19.03 2.86
C PRO A 38 -9.32 -19.89 2.77
N ASP A 39 -10.38 -19.41 2.08
CA ASP A 39 -11.58 -20.20 1.77
C ASP A 39 -11.40 -21.14 0.57
N GLY A 40 -10.22 -21.14 -0.06
CA GLY A 40 -9.89 -21.93 -1.24
C GLY A 40 -10.38 -21.30 -2.55
N SER A 41 -10.95 -20.09 -2.51
CA SER A 41 -11.31 -19.36 -3.71
C SER A 41 -10.11 -18.57 -4.26
N THR A 42 -10.08 -18.42 -5.59
CA THR A 42 -9.09 -17.58 -6.28
C THR A 42 -9.82 -16.40 -6.91
N LYS A 43 -9.26 -15.21 -6.75
CA LYS A 43 -9.73 -13.97 -7.37
C LYS A 43 -8.70 -13.47 -8.36
N GLU A 44 -9.16 -12.93 -9.47
CA GLU A 44 -8.30 -12.32 -10.49
C GLU A 44 -8.61 -10.83 -10.54
N LEU A 45 -7.62 -10.00 -10.23
CA LEU A 45 -7.72 -8.55 -10.26
C LEU A 45 -6.66 -7.97 -11.21
N SER A 46 -6.85 -6.72 -11.62
CA SER A 46 -5.87 -5.98 -12.43
C SER A 46 -4.53 -5.78 -11.70
N ASN A 47 -3.43 -5.69 -12.45
CA ASN A 47 -2.09 -5.44 -11.88
C ASN A 47 -2.07 -4.19 -11.00
N GLY A 48 -1.41 -4.30 -9.83
CA GLY A 48 -1.33 -3.20 -8.90
C GLY A 48 -2.61 -2.95 -8.09
N ALA A 49 -3.58 -3.87 -8.14
CA ALA A 49 -4.66 -3.89 -7.16
C ALA A 49 -4.06 -3.97 -5.75
N THR A 50 -4.61 -3.17 -4.83
CA THR A 50 -4.11 -3.14 -3.46
C THR A 50 -4.71 -4.28 -2.63
N ALA A 51 -4.08 -4.61 -1.50
CA ALA A 51 -4.68 -5.55 -0.56
C ALA A 51 -6.10 -5.10 -0.10
N ALA A 52 -6.33 -3.80 0.04
CA ALA A 52 -7.65 -3.22 0.32
C ALA A 52 -8.68 -3.54 -0.78
N ASP A 53 -8.30 -3.46 -2.06
CA ASP A 53 -9.19 -3.73 -3.19
C ASP A 53 -9.65 -5.18 -3.21
N VAL A 54 -8.72 -6.12 -2.99
CA VAL A 54 -9.05 -7.54 -2.88
C VAL A 54 -10.00 -7.78 -1.72
N ILE A 55 -9.70 -7.25 -0.53
CA ILE A 55 -10.53 -7.44 0.66
C ILE A 55 -11.93 -6.84 0.46
N ARG A 56 -12.03 -5.73 -0.27
CA ARG A 56 -13.29 -5.09 -0.63
C ARG A 56 -14.14 -5.94 -1.57
N GLU A 57 -13.52 -6.66 -2.51
CA GLU A 57 -14.23 -7.64 -3.35
C GLU A 57 -14.73 -8.87 -2.58
N ILE A 58 -14.02 -9.29 -1.53
CA ILE A 58 -14.48 -10.37 -0.64
C ILE A 58 -15.74 -9.94 0.10
N GLY A 59 -15.73 -8.72 0.64
CA GLY A 59 -16.94 -8.14 1.21
C GLY A 59 -16.72 -6.79 1.88
N PRO A 60 -17.68 -5.85 1.74
CA PRO A 60 -17.55 -4.50 2.30
C PRO A 60 -17.47 -4.49 3.83
N GLY A 61 -18.07 -5.48 4.50
CA GLY A 61 -17.99 -5.61 5.96
C GLY A 61 -16.61 -6.06 6.44
N LEU A 62 -15.88 -6.86 5.64
CA LEU A 62 -14.51 -7.27 5.96
C LEU A 62 -13.55 -6.11 5.71
N ALA A 63 -13.69 -5.40 4.59
CA ALA A 63 -12.86 -4.24 4.27
C ALA A 63 -12.94 -3.13 5.31
N LYS A 64 -14.10 -2.92 5.94
CA LYS A 64 -14.25 -1.94 7.03
C LYS A 64 -13.54 -2.33 8.33
N ARG A 65 -13.30 -3.62 8.56
CA ARG A 65 -12.67 -4.11 9.80
C ARG A 65 -11.22 -4.50 9.62
N ALA A 66 -10.78 -4.78 8.41
CA ALA A 66 -9.40 -5.14 8.15
C ALA A 66 -8.48 -3.96 8.47
N ILE A 67 -7.41 -4.23 9.21
CA ILE A 67 -6.38 -3.22 9.56
C ILE A 67 -5.06 -3.47 8.82
N ALA A 68 -4.83 -4.70 8.39
CA ALA A 68 -3.67 -5.11 7.62
C ALA A 68 -4.04 -6.35 6.79
N ALA A 69 -3.13 -6.77 5.92
CA ALA A 69 -3.25 -8.04 5.21
C ALA A 69 -1.99 -8.87 5.42
N LYS A 70 -2.13 -10.19 5.37
CA LYS A 70 -1.01 -11.13 5.29
C LYS A 70 -0.89 -11.61 3.86
N VAL A 71 0.20 -11.26 3.20
CA VAL A 71 0.50 -11.65 1.82
C VAL A 71 1.68 -12.61 1.81
N ASN A 72 1.47 -13.84 1.32
CA ASN A 72 2.49 -14.90 1.31
C ASN A 72 3.18 -15.09 2.68
N GLY A 73 2.40 -15.02 3.76
CA GLY A 73 2.87 -15.16 5.13
C GLY A 73 3.48 -13.90 5.77
N ARG A 74 3.59 -12.78 5.04
CA ARG A 74 4.13 -11.50 5.56
C ARG A 74 3.02 -10.49 5.81
N ILE A 75 3.07 -9.78 6.95
CA ILE A 75 2.14 -8.69 7.24
C ILE A 75 2.50 -7.49 6.36
N VAL A 76 1.52 -6.96 5.65
CA VAL A 76 1.64 -5.81 4.75
C VAL A 76 0.48 -4.83 4.99
N ASP A 77 0.71 -3.57 4.63
CA ASP A 77 -0.32 -2.53 4.69
C ASP A 77 -1.41 -2.78 3.64
N LEU A 78 -2.61 -2.27 3.91
CA LEU A 78 -3.76 -2.40 3.02
C LEU A 78 -3.54 -1.72 1.65
N ASN A 79 -2.72 -0.66 1.60
CA ASN A 79 -2.40 0.05 0.35
C ASN A 79 -1.25 -0.59 -0.44
N THR A 80 -0.71 -1.72 0.04
CA THR A 80 0.38 -2.40 -0.67
C THR A 80 -0.13 -2.94 -2.01
N PRO A 81 0.48 -2.56 -3.15
CA PRO A 81 0.13 -3.11 -4.44
C PRO A 81 0.55 -4.57 -4.52
N LEU A 82 -0.34 -5.40 -5.08
CA LEU A 82 -0.10 -6.81 -5.29
C LEU A 82 0.33 -7.05 -6.73
N GLU A 83 1.26 -7.99 -6.92
CA GLU A 83 1.79 -8.38 -8.21
C GLU A 83 1.91 -9.91 -8.31
N GLY A 84 1.52 -10.47 -9.44
CA GLY A 84 1.64 -11.90 -9.72
C GLY A 84 0.63 -12.78 -8.97
N GLU A 85 1.10 -13.91 -8.44
CA GLU A 85 0.27 -14.87 -7.72
C GLU A 85 0.58 -14.81 -6.22
N VAL A 86 -0.43 -14.51 -5.41
CA VAL A 86 -0.25 -14.26 -3.97
C VAL A 86 -1.36 -14.90 -3.14
N GLU A 87 -1.02 -15.36 -1.95
CA GLU A 87 -1.99 -15.75 -0.92
C GLU A 87 -2.29 -14.56 -0.03
N LEU A 88 -3.56 -14.19 0.12
CA LEU A 88 -3.99 -13.05 0.94
C LEU A 88 -4.92 -13.49 2.07
N VAL A 89 -4.59 -13.08 3.29
CA VAL A 89 -5.44 -13.22 4.48
C VAL A 89 -5.68 -11.83 5.07
N ALA A 90 -6.95 -11.45 5.22
CA ALA A 90 -7.28 -10.20 5.91
C ALA A 90 -7.03 -10.32 7.42
N ILE A 91 -6.29 -9.36 7.99
CA ILE A 91 -6.02 -9.29 9.42
C ILE A 91 -7.00 -8.32 10.07
N LYS A 92 -7.71 -8.80 11.09
CA LYS A 92 -8.65 -8.01 11.89
C LYS A 92 -7.99 -7.62 13.23
N PRO A 93 -8.49 -6.58 13.92
CA PRO A 93 -7.95 -6.14 15.20
C PRO A 93 -7.91 -7.22 16.27
N GLU A 94 -8.82 -8.19 16.22
CA GLU A 94 -8.93 -9.25 17.21
C GLU A 94 -7.96 -10.43 16.97
N ASP A 95 -7.31 -10.49 15.81
CA ASP A 95 -6.33 -11.52 15.49
C ASP A 95 -4.99 -11.21 16.19
N GLU A 96 -4.17 -12.23 16.48
CA GLU A 96 -2.86 -12.01 17.13
C GLU A 96 -1.95 -11.05 16.34
N ASP A 97 -1.86 -11.26 15.02
CA ASP A 97 -1.15 -10.38 14.10
C ASP A 97 -1.78 -8.96 14.08
N GLY A 98 -3.09 -8.85 14.33
CA GLY A 98 -3.81 -7.58 14.36
C GLY A 98 -3.55 -6.77 15.62
N LEU A 99 -3.47 -7.43 16.78
CA LEU A 99 -3.05 -6.80 18.03
C LEU A 99 -1.62 -6.26 17.92
N TYR A 100 -0.73 -7.01 17.27
CA TYR A 100 0.64 -6.56 17.01
C TYR A 100 0.67 -5.28 16.19
N VAL A 101 -0.05 -5.25 15.06
CA VAL A 101 -0.15 -4.06 14.19
C VAL A 101 -0.76 -2.88 14.96
N THR A 102 -1.85 -3.11 15.68
CA THR A 102 -2.54 -2.05 16.45
C THR A 102 -1.61 -1.43 17.48
N ARG A 103 -0.88 -2.25 18.26
CA ARG A 103 0.08 -1.75 19.27
C ARG A 103 1.22 -0.98 18.64
N HIS A 104 1.70 -1.41 17.48
CA HIS A 104 2.74 -0.70 16.76
C HIS A 104 2.25 0.69 16.31
N SER A 105 1.03 0.77 15.76
CA SER A 105 0.41 2.04 15.39
C SER A 105 0.20 2.95 16.60
N CYS A 106 -0.27 2.41 17.75
CA CYS A 106 -0.41 3.19 18.98
C CYS A 106 0.93 3.76 19.46
N ALA A 107 2.04 3.03 19.31
CA ALA A 107 3.38 3.54 19.64
C ALA A 107 3.75 4.75 18.77
N HIS A 108 3.42 4.73 17.49
CA HIS A 108 3.63 5.87 16.59
C HIS A 108 2.78 7.08 16.98
N VAL A 109 1.50 6.87 17.29
CA VAL A 109 0.61 7.96 17.76
C VAL A 109 1.15 8.59 19.06
N MET A 110 1.64 7.77 19.99
CA MET A 110 2.26 8.27 21.22
C MET A 110 3.52 9.10 20.93
N ALA A 111 4.38 8.62 20.03
CA ALA A 111 5.57 9.36 19.63
C ALA A 111 5.23 10.70 18.96
N GLU A 112 4.23 10.73 18.09
CA GLU A 112 3.74 11.97 17.47
C GLU A 112 3.16 12.95 18.50
N ALA A 113 2.40 12.44 19.48
CA ALA A 113 1.88 13.24 20.58
C ALA A 113 3.01 13.87 21.41
N ILE A 114 4.04 13.09 21.74
CA ILE A 114 5.21 13.57 22.50
C ILE A 114 5.99 14.61 21.69
N CYS A 115 6.24 14.37 20.40
CA CYS A 115 6.89 15.35 19.53
C CYS A 115 6.07 16.64 19.37
N SER A 116 4.74 16.56 19.45
CA SER A 116 3.86 17.73 19.40
C SER A 116 3.93 18.57 20.68
N LEU A 117 4.01 17.91 21.85
CA LEU A 117 4.12 18.57 23.16
C LEU A 117 5.55 19.10 23.39
N TRP A 118 6.56 18.34 23.00
CA TRP A 118 7.98 18.66 23.12
C TRP A 118 8.71 18.51 21.78
N PRO A 119 8.77 19.58 20.98
CA PRO A 119 9.33 19.53 19.62
C PRO A 119 10.81 19.18 19.50
N GLN A 120 11.58 19.20 20.60
CA GLN A 120 13.00 18.84 20.61
C GLN A 120 13.24 17.35 20.94
N THR A 121 12.17 16.57 21.15
CA THR A 121 12.27 15.13 21.44
C THR A 121 12.94 14.40 20.30
N LYS A 122 13.84 13.46 20.62
CA LYS A 122 14.36 12.51 19.62
C LYS A 122 13.81 11.12 19.90
N LEU A 123 13.26 10.51 18.84
CA LEU A 123 12.72 9.16 18.87
C LEU A 123 13.85 8.14 18.62
N VAL A 124 13.91 7.08 19.42
CA VAL A 124 14.94 6.04 19.29
C VAL A 124 14.34 4.73 18.85
N TYR A 125 13.50 4.11 19.68
CA TYR A 125 13.01 2.76 19.44
C TYR A 125 11.65 2.53 20.11
N GLY A 126 10.67 2.01 19.35
CA GLY A 126 9.31 1.81 19.84
C GLY A 126 8.69 0.48 19.39
N PRO A 127 9.07 -0.65 19.99
CA PRO A 127 8.53 -1.95 19.59
C PRO A 127 7.19 -2.22 20.27
N PRO A 128 6.27 -2.93 19.60
CA PRO A 128 5.15 -3.57 20.26
C PRO A 128 5.66 -4.76 21.12
N VAL A 129 5.02 -4.97 22.27
CA VAL A 129 5.28 -6.10 23.19
C VAL A 129 4.00 -6.91 23.41
N GLU A 130 4.11 -8.05 24.10
CA GLU A 130 2.99 -8.99 24.29
C GLU A 130 1.74 -8.36 24.95
N ASN A 131 1.92 -7.36 25.82
CA ASN A 131 0.82 -6.72 26.56
C ASN A 131 0.75 -5.20 26.37
N GLY A 132 1.38 -4.66 25.33
CA GLY A 132 1.39 -3.21 25.09
C GLY A 132 2.47 -2.78 24.11
N PHE A 133 3.04 -1.60 24.34
CA PHE A 133 4.15 -1.04 23.61
C PHE A 133 4.92 -0.09 24.53
N TYR A 134 6.14 0.25 24.16
CA TYR A 134 6.91 1.30 24.82
C TYR A 134 7.65 2.12 23.76
N TYR A 135 8.21 3.25 24.17
CA TYR A 135 9.04 4.07 23.30
C TYR A 135 10.22 4.63 24.09
N ASP A 136 11.43 4.39 23.58
CA ASP A 136 12.66 5.00 24.05
C ASP A 136 12.80 6.37 23.39
N ILE A 137 12.83 7.42 24.21
CA ILE A 137 12.91 8.82 23.78
C ILE A 137 14.03 9.56 24.51
N ASP A 138 14.66 10.50 23.81
CA ASP A 138 15.57 11.49 24.37
C ASP A 138 14.79 12.80 24.54
N LEU A 139 14.53 13.18 25.80
CA LEU A 139 13.71 14.30 26.20
C LEU A 139 14.42 15.07 27.33
N ASP A 140 14.59 16.38 27.17
CA ASP A 140 15.20 17.26 28.19
C ASP A 140 14.34 17.41 29.46
N HIS A 141 13.04 17.14 29.33
CA HIS A 141 12.05 17.15 30.38
C HIS A 141 11.91 15.77 31.03
N SER A 142 11.82 15.72 32.36
CA SER A 142 11.55 14.47 33.08
C SER A 142 10.04 14.27 33.21
N LEU A 143 9.53 13.20 32.59
CA LEU A 143 8.11 12.87 32.61
C LEU A 143 7.57 12.68 34.03
N THR A 144 6.47 13.37 34.34
CA THR A 144 5.69 13.21 35.57
C THR A 144 4.35 12.53 35.28
N PRO A 145 3.61 12.06 36.30
CA PRO A 145 2.27 11.49 36.11
C PRO A 145 1.30 12.40 35.35
N GLU A 146 1.39 13.72 35.56
CA GLU A 146 0.55 14.72 34.90
C GLU A 146 0.84 14.84 33.39
N ASP A 147 2.08 14.58 32.98
CA ASP A 147 2.45 14.58 31.56
C ASP A 147 1.78 13.44 30.80
N PHE A 148 1.51 12.30 31.45
CA PHE A 148 0.79 11.20 30.81
C PHE A 148 -0.65 11.59 30.44
N GLU A 149 -1.35 12.33 31.30
CA GLU A 149 -2.68 12.84 30.97
C GLU A 149 -2.64 13.79 29.75
N ALA A 150 -1.60 14.63 29.67
CA ALA A 150 -1.39 15.52 28.53
C ALA A 150 -1.07 14.74 27.23
N ILE A 151 -0.22 13.71 27.32
CA ILE A 151 0.14 12.84 26.19
C ILE A 151 -1.10 12.07 25.71
N GLU A 152 -1.84 11.41 26.61
CA GLU A 152 -3.04 10.64 26.25
C GLU A 152 -4.11 11.53 25.62
N LYS A 153 -4.31 12.73 26.16
CA LYS A 153 -5.19 13.72 25.55
C LYS A 153 -4.72 14.08 24.15
N LYS A 154 -3.42 14.33 23.96
CA LYS A 154 -2.87 14.68 22.65
C LYS A 154 -2.97 13.52 21.66
N MET A 155 -2.78 12.29 22.10
CA MET A 155 -3.02 11.08 21.30
C MET A 155 -4.48 11.01 20.84
N ALA A 156 -5.43 11.26 21.74
CA ALA A 156 -6.86 11.26 21.40
C ALA A 156 -7.23 12.38 20.40
N GLU A 157 -6.57 13.55 20.50
CA GLU A 157 -6.70 14.62 19.49
C GLU A 157 -6.20 14.15 18.12
N ILE A 158 -5.00 13.55 18.04
CA ILE A 158 -4.42 13.03 16.79
C ILE A 158 -5.32 11.95 16.17
N ILE A 159 -5.85 11.03 16.98
CA ILE A 159 -6.78 9.99 16.53
C ILE A 159 -8.12 10.57 16.06
N ALA A 160 -8.49 11.78 16.47
CA ALA A 160 -9.74 12.41 16.04
C ALA A 160 -9.56 13.30 14.79
N GLU A 161 -8.31 13.61 14.42
CA GLU A 161 -7.99 14.41 13.23
C GLU A 161 -8.11 13.60 11.92
N ASP A 162 -8.11 12.26 11.99
CA ASP A 162 -8.35 11.30 10.88
C ASP A 162 -9.09 10.03 11.36
#